data_AF-A0A947YX71-F1
#
_entry.id   AF-A0A947YX71-F1
#
_cell.length_a   1.000
_cell.length_b   1.000
_cell.length_c   1.000
_cell.angle_alpha   90.00
_cell.angle_beta   90.00
_cell.angle_gamma   90.00
#
_symmetry.space_group_name_H-M   'P 1'
#
loop_
_entity.id
_entity.type
_entity.pdbx_description
1 polymer ?
#
loop_
_entity_poly.entity_id
_entity_poly.type
_entity_poly.pdbx_seq_one_letter_code
_entity_poly.pdbx_strand_id
1 'polypeptide(L)'
;MSRYSIIISIASMSLLLACTGNQDAYSTYNNFTKAWKKHDKAGIKKYVATPVLKRYSASTLVMFSKEPDRKPVKISSKSDKKFFTSVTTSSNTMSMVFRDGKWFFTGLMIPVYSSSTPEETVKSFIKALKFQRIDIISSLLVEDYRLSIKQTELAQIFSLKNPEIKQLLNDLEKAKDTPIITRENTAVLQYSDSKSFKMKRVGSKWLIVDPD
;
A
#
# COMPACT_ATOMS: atom_id res chain seq x y z
N MET A 1 15.25 -30.58 -68.37
CA MET A 1 14.53 -30.10 -67.19
C MET A 1 15.48 -29.24 -66.37
N SER A 2 15.13 -27.96 -66.21
CA SER A 2 16.01 -26.89 -65.73
C SER A 2 16.20 -26.92 -64.21
N ARG A 3 17.40 -26.53 -63.78
CA ARG A 3 17.90 -26.43 -62.41
C ARG A 3 17.30 -25.22 -61.69
N TYR A 4 17.06 -25.29 -60.38
CA TYR A 4 17.31 -24.18 -59.44
C TYR A 4 17.54 -24.71 -58.01
N SER A 5 18.79 -24.64 -57.54
CA SER A 5 19.15 -24.76 -56.13
C SER A 5 19.04 -23.38 -55.48
N ILE A 6 18.22 -23.26 -54.43
CA ILE A 6 18.12 -22.04 -53.62
C ILE A 6 19.07 -22.17 -52.44
N ILE A 7 20.13 -21.35 -52.43
CA ILE A 7 21.02 -21.15 -51.29
C ILE A 7 20.36 -20.09 -50.40
N ILE A 8 19.89 -20.48 -49.21
CA ILE A 8 19.40 -19.55 -48.19
C ILE A 8 20.61 -19.09 -47.37
N SER A 9 21.12 -17.89 -47.68
CA SER A 9 22.08 -17.19 -46.82
C SER A 9 21.41 -16.78 -45.52
N ILE A 10 21.76 -17.44 -44.43
CA ILE A 10 21.41 -17.00 -43.07
C ILE A 10 22.31 -15.81 -42.74
N ALA A 11 21.77 -14.61 -42.87
CA ALA A 11 22.40 -13.40 -42.35
C ALA A 11 22.36 -13.46 -40.81
N SER A 12 23.49 -13.80 -40.20
CA SER A 12 23.71 -13.70 -38.76
C SER A 12 23.63 -12.24 -38.34
N MET A 13 22.44 -11.81 -37.93
CA MET A 13 22.19 -10.50 -37.35
C MET A 13 22.74 -10.48 -35.92
N SER A 14 24.01 -10.09 -35.79
CA SER A 14 24.67 -9.85 -34.52
C SER A 14 23.91 -8.75 -33.76
N LEU A 15 23.09 -9.15 -32.78
CA LEU A 15 22.55 -8.22 -31.79
C LEU A 15 23.73 -7.61 -31.03
N LEU A 16 24.04 -6.36 -31.35
CA LEU A 16 24.74 -5.47 -30.44
C LEU A 16 23.87 -5.28 -29.19
N LEU A 17 24.08 -6.15 -28.21
CA LEU A 17 23.70 -5.88 -26.82
C LEU A 17 24.55 -4.69 -26.36
N ALA A 18 24.06 -3.49 -26.65
CA ALA A 18 24.51 -2.30 -25.97
C ALA A 18 24.45 -2.59 -24.47
N CYS A 19 25.56 -2.33 -23.77
CA CYS A 19 25.66 -2.42 -22.32
C CYS A 19 24.68 -1.44 -21.67
N THR A 20 23.39 -1.77 -21.67
CA THR A 20 22.42 -1.15 -20.77
C THR A 20 22.88 -1.58 -19.39
N GLY A 21 23.46 -0.63 -18.63
CA GLY A 21 23.99 -0.86 -17.29
C GLY A 21 23.07 -1.81 -16.54
N ASN A 22 23.64 -2.96 -16.15
CA ASN A 22 22.92 -4.15 -15.72
C ASN A 22 22.16 -3.85 -14.42
N GLN A 23 21.01 -3.19 -14.54
CA GLN A 23 20.23 -2.75 -13.40
C GLN A 23 19.50 -3.98 -12.89
N ASP A 24 20.11 -4.67 -11.93
CA ASP A 24 19.52 -5.83 -11.29
C ASP A 24 18.27 -5.45 -10.46
N ALA A 25 17.55 -6.47 -9.98
CA ALA A 25 16.36 -6.26 -9.17
C ALA A 25 16.70 -5.51 -7.86
N TYR A 26 17.91 -5.69 -7.32
CA TYR A 26 18.36 -5.08 -6.08
C TYR A 26 18.56 -3.55 -6.19
N SER A 27 19.31 -3.11 -7.19
CA SER A 27 19.51 -1.70 -7.52
C SER A 27 18.19 -1.02 -7.88
N THR A 28 17.31 -1.70 -8.62
CA THR A 28 15.95 -1.23 -8.91
C THR A 28 15.14 -1.00 -7.64
N TYR A 29 15.13 -1.98 -6.73
CA TYR A 29 14.43 -1.85 -5.46
C TYR A 29 14.98 -0.72 -4.59
N ASN A 30 16.31 -0.57 -4.52
CA ASN A 30 16.94 0.49 -3.75
C ASN A 30 16.62 1.88 -4.32
N ASN A 31 16.64 2.03 -5.64
CA ASN A 31 16.30 3.29 -6.30
C ASN A 31 14.80 3.63 -6.15
N PHE A 32 13.93 2.62 -6.28
CA PHE A 32 12.51 2.78 -5.98
C PHE A 32 12.30 3.21 -4.52
N THR A 33 12.95 2.55 -3.56
CA THR A 33 12.85 2.89 -2.14
C THR A 33 13.34 4.31 -1.85
N LYS A 34 14.42 4.77 -2.51
CA LYS A 34 14.89 6.17 -2.42
C LYS A 34 13.83 7.14 -2.96
N ALA A 35 13.25 6.86 -4.12
CA ALA A 35 12.18 7.68 -4.70
C ALA A 35 10.93 7.69 -3.82
N TRP A 36 10.55 6.53 -3.29
CA TRP A 36 9.43 6.35 -2.36
C TRP A 36 9.61 7.19 -1.09
N LYS A 37 10.77 7.10 -0.44
CA LYS A 37 11.11 7.90 0.75
C LYS A 37 11.12 9.41 0.48
N LYS A 38 11.50 9.83 -0.72
CA LYS A 38 11.51 11.24 -1.13
C LYS A 38 10.15 11.72 -1.65
N HIS A 39 9.15 10.85 -1.72
CA HIS A 39 7.86 11.13 -2.35
C HIS A 39 8.00 11.62 -3.81
N ASP A 40 9.07 11.18 -4.47
CA ASP A 40 9.42 11.58 -5.84
C ASP A 40 8.49 10.88 -6.83
N LYS A 41 7.46 11.60 -7.27
CA LYS A 41 6.46 11.15 -8.24
C LYS A 41 7.10 10.56 -9.51
N ALA A 42 8.11 11.23 -10.07
CA ALA A 42 8.73 10.79 -11.31
C ALA A 42 9.59 9.54 -11.08
N GLY A 43 10.36 9.54 -9.99
CA GLY A 43 11.17 8.41 -9.56
C GLY A 43 10.34 7.17 -9.25
N ILE A 44 9.19 7.30 -8.59
CA ILE A 44 8.26 6.18 -8.31
C ILE A 44 7.73 5.60 -9.62
N LYS A 45 7.24 6.43 -10.55
CA LYS A 45 6.70 5.98 -11.84
C LYS A 45 7.71 5.20 -12.66
N LYS A 46 8.99 5.55 -12.59
CA LYS A 46 10.08 4.90 -13.35
C LYS A 46 10.20 3.40 -13.05
N TYR A 47 9.83 2.96 -11.84
CA TYR A 47 10.03 1.58 -11.38
C TYR A 47 8.73 0.78 -11.21
N VAL A 48 7.57 1.36 -11.55
CA VAL A 48 6.26 0.71 -11.41
C VAL A 48 5.72 0.35 -12.78
N ALA A 49 5.24 -0.89 -12.93
CA ALA A 49 4.73 -1.39 -14.21
C ALA A 49 3.47 -0.62 -14.66
N THR A 50 3.32 -0.42 -15.97
CA THR A 50 2.18 0.30 -16.57
C THR A 50 0.80 -0.19 -16.09
N PRO A 51 0.52 -1.50 -15.96
CA PRO A 51 -0.77 -1.96 -15.45
C PRO A 51 -1.09 -1.44 -14.04
N VAL A 52 -0.07 -1.27 -13.19
CA VAL A 52 -0.23 -0.68 -11.85
C VAL A 52 -0.50 0.81 -11.96
N LEU A 53 0.23 1.52 -12.83
CA LEU A 53 0.02 2.95 -13.09
C LEU A 53 -1.36 3.27 -13.68
N LYS A 54 -2.01 2.30 -14.35
CA LYS A 54 -3.40 2.43 -14.81
C LYS A 54 -4.41 2.34 -13.67
N ARG A 55 -4.11 1.59 -12.60
CA ARG A 55 -4.99 1.41 -11.44
C ARG A 55 -4.84 2.53 -10.42
N TYR A 56 -3.63 3.06 -10.27
CA TYR A 56 -3.31 4.06 -9.26
C TYR A 56 -2.70 5.29 -9.89
N SER A 57 -3.32 6.44 -9.63
CA SER A 57 -2.76 7.72 -10.04
C SER A 57 -1.39 7.94 -9.40
N ALA A 58 -0.53 8.69 -10.05
CA ALA A 58 0.77 9.04 -9.50
C ALA A 58 0.67 9.82 -8.17
N SER A 59 -0.40 10.61 -7.98
CA SER A 59 -0.69 11.28 -6.71
C SER A 59 -1.08 10.27 -5.61
N THR A 60 -1.84 9.23 -5.96
CA THR A 60 -2.16 8.11 -5.06
C THR A 60 -0.90 7.37 -4.63
N LEU A 61 0.04 7.13 -5.55
CA LEU A 61 1.33 6.50 -5.22
C LEU A 61 2.18 7.37 -4.28
N VAL A 62 2.22 8.68 -4.54
CA VAL A 62 2.89 9.64 -3.64
C VAL A 62 2.24 9.64 -2.26
N MET A 63 0.91 9.60 -2.19
CA MET A 63 0.18 9.50 -0.93
C MET A 63 0.53 8.21 -0.17
N PHE A 64 0.49 7.04 -0.82
CA PHE A 64 0.94 5.78 -0.21
C PHE A 64 2.40 5.84 0.27
N SER A 65 3.25 6.61 -0.42
CA SER A 65 4.66 6.74 -0.03
C SER A 65 4.90 7.53 1.25
N LYS A 66 3.93 8.34 1.69
CA LYS A 66 3.97 9.08 2.94
C LYS A 66 3.59 8.22 4.16
N GLU A 67 3.03 7.04 3.93
CA GLU A 67 2.69 6.12 5.00
C GLU A 67 3.94 5.29 5.41
N PRO A 68 4.45 5.43 6.65
CA PRO A 68 5.56 4.66 7.16
C PRO A 68 5.15 3.19 7.37
N ASP A 69 6.15 2.36 7.73
CA ASP A 69 6.11 0.90 8.00
C ASP A 69 6.72 0.00 6.91
N ARG A 70 7.77 0.48 6.23
CA ARG A 70 8.48 -0.33 5.23
C ARG A 70 9.98 -0.16 5.36
N LYS A 71 10.57 -0.96 6.24
CA LYS A 71 12.03 -1.13 6.24
C LYS A 71 12.40 -2.01 5.05
N PRO A 72 13.40 -1.62 4.25
CA PRO A 72 13.85 -2.46 3.17
C PRO A 72 14.42 -3.75 3.73
N VAL A 73 14.08 -4.87 3.11
CA VAL A 73 14.58 -6.20 3.47
C VAL A 73 15.46 -6.70 2.34
N LYS A 74 16.45 -7.51 2.71
CA LYS A 74 17.43 -8.08 1.80
C LYS A 74 16.72 -8.99 0.80
N ILE A 75 16.86 -8.69 -0.49
CA ILE A 75 16.39 -9.56 -1.57
C ILE A 75 17.32 -10.78 -1.63
N SER A 76 16.77 -12.00 -1.62
CA SER A 76 17.56 -13.19 -1.90
C SER A 76 17.95 -13.17 -3.38
N SER A 77 19.25 -13.12 -3.65
CA SER A 77 19.84 -12.91 -4.98
C SER A 77 19.56 -14.00 -6.01
N LYS A 78 18.92 -15.11 -5.64
CA LYS A 78 18.60 -16.20 -6.56
C LYS A 78 17.19 -16.05 -7.11
N SER A 79 17.11 -15.32 -8.22
CA SER A 79 15.95 -15.31 -9.11
C SER A 79 15.93 -16.63 -9.88
N ASP A 80 15.19 -17.63 -9.38
CA ASP A 80 15.08 -18.95 -10.02
C ASP A 80 14.25 -18.94 -11.33
N LYS A 81 13.65 -17.79 -11.70
CA LYS A 81 12.93 -17.60 -12.96
C LYS A 81 13.40 -16.29 -13.58
N LYS A 82 14.15 -16.37 -14.69
CA LYS A 82 14.86 -15.27 -15.40
C LYS A 82 14.11 -13.94 -15.62
N PHE A 83 12.81 -13.85 -15.31
CA PHE A 83 11.96 -12.69 -15.54
C PHE A 83 11.07 -12.28 -14.35
N PHE A 84 11.14 -12.96 -13.20
CA PHE A 84 10.29 -12.66 -12.04
C PHE A 84 11.04 -12.84 -10.73
N THR A 85 10.86 -11.91 -9.80
CA THR A 85 11.35 -12.03 -8.43
C THR A 85 10.39 -11.37 -7.45
N SER A 86 10.55 -11.65 -6.16
CA SER A 86 9.77 -11.02 -5.11
C SER A 86 10.66 -10.38 -4.05
N VAL A 87 10.22 -9.23 -3.53
CA VAL A 87 10.85 -8.49 -2.45
C VAL A 87 9.91 -8.50 -1.24
N THR A 88 10.24 -9.30 -0.24
CA THR A 88 9.47 -9.39 1.01
C THR A 88 9.96 -8.34 1.99
N THR A 89 9.14 -7.35 2.36
CA THR A 89 9.37 -6.44 3.49
C THR A 89 8.84 -7.04 4.79
N SER A 90 9.05 -6.36 5.93
CA SER A 90 8.46 -6.76 7.22
C SER A 90 6.92 -6.81 7.23
N SER A 91 6.26 -6.29 6.20
CA SER A 91 4.81 -6.07 6.17
C SER A 91 4.14 -6.51 4.85
N ASN A 92 4.89 -6.83 3.80
CA ASN A 92 4.32 -7.21 2.51
C ASN A 92 5.35 -7.90 1.60
N THR A 93 4.89 -8.71 0.64
CA THR A 93 5.73 -9.21 -0.46
C THR A 93 5.36 -8.50 -1.76
N MET A 94 6.34 -7.83 -2.36
CA MET A 94 6.20 -7.20 -3.65
C MET A 94 6.69 -8.11 -4.75
N SER A 95 5.97 -8.15 -5.86
CA SER A 95 6.42 -8.84 -7.07
C SER A 95 7.10 -7.87 -8.03
N MET A 96 8.16 -8.34 -8.69
CA MET A 96 8.88 -7.62 -9.72
C MET A 96 8.99 -8.47 -10.98
N VAL A 97 8.93 -7.83 -12.14
CA VAL A 97 9.09 -8.44 -13.46
C VAL A 97 10.24 -7.78 -14.22
N PHE A 98 11.04 -8.57 -14.94
CA PHE A 98 12.03 -8.05 -15.87
C PHE A 98 11.42 -7.95 -17.28
N ARG A 99 11.40 -6.74 -17.84
CA ARG A 99 10.88 -6.46 -19.17
C ARG A 99 11.72 -5.35 -19.82
N ASP A 100 12.01 -5.47 -21.11
CA ASP A 100 12.72 -4.45 -21.90
C ASP A 100 14.05 -4.00 -21.24
N GLY A 101 14.80 -4.97 -20.70
CA GLY A 101 16.10 -4.71 -20.04
C GLY A 101 15.99 -4.06 -18.67
N LYS A 102 14.79 -3.95 -18.07
CA LYS A 102 14.55 -3.26 -16.79
C LYS A 102 13.63 -4.05 -15.87
N TRP A 103 13.85 -3.91 -14.57
CA TRP A 103 12.94 -4.46 -13.56
C TRP A 103 11.85 -3.45 -13.19
N PHE A 104 10.63 -3.96 -13.00
CA PHE A 104 9.47 -3.16 -12.60
C PHE A 104 8.67 -3.86 -11.50
N PHE A 105 8.12 -3.10 -10.57
CA PHE A 105 7.14 -3.59 -9.60
C PHE A 105 5.79 -3.85 -10.27
N THR A 106 5.27 -5.07 -10.12
CA THR A 106 3.95 -5.47 -10.62
C THR A 106 2.86 -5.41 -9.55
N GLY A 107 3.26 -5.21 -8.29
CA GLY A 107 2.37 -4.93 -7.16
C GLY A 107 2.81 -3.69 -6.42
N LEU A 108 1.91 -3.08 -5.66
CA LEU A 108 2.23 -1.93 -4.83
C LEU A 108 2.46 -2.32 -3.38
N MET A 109 3.25 -1.47 -2.76
CA MET A 109 3.29 -1.28 -1.32
C MET A 109 1.98 -0.64 -0.83
N ILE A 110 0.85 -1.33 -0.96
CA ILE A 110 -0.43 -0.85 -0.42
C ILE A 110 -0.41 -1.07 1.09
N PRO A 111 -0.60 -0.02 1.91
CA PRO A 111 -0.79 -0.18 3.34
C PRO A 111 -2.00 -1.07 3.60
N VAL A 112 -1.84 -2.08 4.45
CA VAL A 112 -2.95 -2.95 4.83
C VAL A 112 -3.75 -2.25 5.92
N TYR A 113 -5.03 -2.03 5.65
CA TYR A 113 -6.03 -1.55 6.60
C TYR A 113 -6.99 -2.70 6.87
N SER A 114 -6.61 -3.56 7.81
CA SER A 114 -7.45 -4.69 8.19
C SER A 114 -8.49 -4.25 9.21
N SER A 115 -9.66 -4.87 9.14
CA SER A 115 -10.70 -4.76 10.16
C SER A 115 -11.24 -6.14 10.55
N SER A 116 -10.41 -7.17 10.45
CA SER A 116 -10.82 -8.54 10.76
C SER A 116 -10.94 -8.80 12.27
N THR A 117 -10.19 -8.05 13.08
CA THR A 117 -10.32 -8.00 14.54
C THR A 117 -10.56 -6.56 15.05
N PRO A 118 -11.04 -6.40 16.29
CA PRO A 118 -11.15 -5.07 16.92
C PRO A 118 -9.80 -4.34 16.98
N GLU A 119 -8.72 -5.04 17.33
CA GLU A 119 -7.36 -4.47 17.44
C GLU A 119 -6.86 -3.97 16.09
N GLU A 120 -7.08 -4.75 15.03
CA GLU A 120 -6.74 -4.36 13.67
C GLU A 120 -7.55 -3.15 13.22
N THR A 121 -8.82 -3.07 13.59
CA THR A 121 -9.70 -1.94 13.26
C THR A 121 -9.22 -0.65 13.91
N VAL A 122 -8.88 -0.68 15.21
CA VAL A 122 -8.31 0.48 15.92
C VAL A 122 -6.99 0.91 15.27
N LYS A 123 -6.07 -0.04 15.01
CA LYS A 123 -4.78 0.25 14.35
C LYS A 123 -4.97 0.87 12.97
N SER A 124 -5.90 0.32 12.18
CA SER A 124 -6.25 0.82 10.86
C SER A 124 -6.86 2.23 10.92
N PHE A 125 -7.73 2.50 11.88
CA PHE A 125 -8.34 3.81 12.07
C PHE A 125 -7.32 4.87 12.49
N ILE A 126 -6.48 4.58 13.50
CA ILE A 126 -5.35 5.44 13.91
C ILE A 126 -4.46 5.77 12.71
N LYS A 127 -4.09 4.74 11.93
CA LYS A 127 -3.27 4.91 10.72
C LYS A 127 -3.98 5.77 9.69
N ALA A 128 -5.26 5.53 9.45
CA ALA A 128 -6.03 6.28 8.47
C ALA A 128 -6.18 7.76 8.88
N LEU A 129 -6.39 8.06 10.16
CA LEU A 129 -6.40 9.43 10.70
C LEU A 129 -5.08 10.15 10.49
N LYS A 130 -3.96 9.51 10.89
CA LYS A 130 -2.59 10.08 10.71
C LYS A 130 -2.30 10.47 9.28
N PHE A 131 -2.72 9.65 8.33
CA PHE A 131 -2.47 9.86 6.90
C PHE A 131 -3.62 10.51 6.16
N GLN A 132 -4.64 10.97 6.89
CA GLN A 132 -5.82 11.65 6.33
C GLN A 132 -6.47 10.84 5.20
N ARG A 133 -6.55 9.52 5.38
CA ARG A 133 -7.13 8.54 4.46
C ARG A 133 -8.64 8.45 4.67
N ILE A 134 -9.34 9.51 4.26
CA ILE A 134 -10.79 9.66 4.42
C ILE A 134 -11.55 8.53 3.71
N ASP A 135 -11.02 8.01 2.61
CA ASP A 135 -11.55 6.83 1.92
C ASP A 135 -11.54 5.58 2.82
N ILE A 136 -10.44 5.37 3.55
CA ILE A 136 -10.30 4.26 4.49
C ILE A 136 -11.15 4.49 5.74
N ILE A 137 -11.13 5.69 6.31
CA ILE A 137 -11.97 6.04 7.46
C ILE A 137 -13.43 5.73 7.12
N SER A 138 -13.94 6.24 6.00
CA SER A 138 -15.29 5.98 5.51
C SER A 138 -15.61 4.48 5.42
N SER A 139 -14.65 3.66 4.97
CA SER A 139 -14.82 2.20 4.88
C SER A 139 -14.80 1.45 6.22
N LEU A 140 -14.31 2.10 7.28
CA LEU A 140 -14.26 1.55 8.64
C LEU A 140 -15.48 1.93 9.46
N LEU A 141 -16.32 2.87 9.00
CA LEU A 141 -17.55 3.27 9.69
C LEU A 141 -18.69 2.31 9.35
N VAL A 142 -19.64 2.15 10.28
CA VAL A 142 -20.90 1.46 9.99
C VAL A 142 -21.68 2.19 8.88
N GLU A 143 -22.44 1.42 8.11
CA GLU A 143 -23.11 1.93 6.91
C GLU A 143 -24.07 3.09 7.21
N ASP A 144 -24.85 3.00 8.28
CA ASP A 144 -25.81 4.06 8.67
C ASP A 144 -25.12 5.40 8.90
N TYR A 145 -23.99 5.40 9.60
CA TYR A 145 -23.17 6.60 9.85
C TYR A 145 -22.47 7.09 8.58
N ARG A 146 -22.00 6.17 7.74
CA ARG A 146 -21.36 6.49 6.46
C ARG A 146 -22.34 7.16 5.49
N LEU A 147 -23.60 6.72 5.46
CA LEU A 147 -24.62 7.23 4.54
C LEU A 147 -25.24 8.55 5.02
N SER A 148 -25.17 8.85 6.31
CA SER A 148 -25.69 10.11 6.86
C SER A 148 -24.79 11.33 6.59
N ILE A 149 -23.53 11.12 6.19
CA ILE A 149 -22.52 12.18 6.04
C ILE A 149 -21.96 12.20 4.61
N LYS A 150 -21.86 13.39 4.00
CA LYS A 150 -21.21 13.53 2.68
C LYS A 150 -19.71 13.30 2.79
N GLN A 151 -19.08 12.74 1.77
CA GLN A 151 -17.63 12.48 1.77
C GLN A 151 -16.78 13.74 2.05
N THR A 152 -17.22 14.91 1.56
CA THR A 152 -16.54 16.19 1.81
C THR A 152 -16.63 16.64 3.27
N GLU A 153 -17.76 16.33 3.92
CA GLU A 153 -18.01 16.64 5.32
C GLU A 153 -17.24 15.67 6.23
N LEU A 154 -17.16 14.39 5.84
CA LEU A 154 -16.33 13.40 6.52
C LEU A 154 -14.85 13.80 6.56
N ALA A 155 -14.35 14.41 5.48
CA ALA A 155 -13.00 14.97 5.44
C ALA A 155 -12.81 16.17 6.39
N GLN A 156 -13.85 16.98 6.61
CA GLN A 156 -13.82 18.09 7.55
C GLN A 156 -13.87 17.59 8.99
N ILE A 157 -14.78 16.66 9.28
CA ILE A 157 -14.95 16.02 10.59
C ILE A 157 -13.62 15.42 11.03
N PHE A 158 -13.02 14.53 10.22
CA PHE A 158 -11.78 13.81 10.54
C PHE A 158 -10.48 14.55 10.17
N SER A 159 -10.57 15.86 9.97
CA SER A 159 -9.40 16.69 9.67
C SER A 159 -8.51 16.85 10.91
N LEU A 160 -7.19 16.69 10.75
CA LEU A 160 -6.24 17.00 11.84
C LEU A 160 -6.13 18.51 12.14
N LYS A 161 -6.81 19.37 11.37
CA LYS A 161 -7.02 20.78 11.74
C LYS A 161 -8.07 20.93 12.85
N ASN A 162 -8.95 19.95 13.02
CA ASN A 162 -9.87 19.89 14.15
C ASN A 162 -9.09 19.46 15.42
N PRO A 163 -9.02 20.31 16.47
CA PRO A 163 -8.30 19.97 17.69
C PRO A 163 -8.86 18.72 18.38
N GLU A 164 -10.16 18.46 18.28
CA GLU A 164 -10.79 17.28 18.89
C GLU A 164 -10.30 15.98 18.24
N ILE A 165 -10.21 15.95 16.91
CA ILE A 165 -9.68 14.78 16.19
C ILE A 165 -8.19 14.58 16.43
N LYS A 166 -7.43 15.68 16.53
CA LYS A 166 -6.02 15.59 16.89
C LYS A 166 -5.86 15.00 18.29
N GLN A 167 -6.72 15.39 19.23
CA GLN A 167 -6.75 14.84 20.58
C GLN A 167 -7.17 13.36 20.59
N LEU A 168 -8.25 13.01 19.88
CA LEU A 168 -8.70 11.63 19.69
C LEU A 168 -7.57 10.74 19.16
N LEU A 169 -6.86 11.19 18.13
CA LEU A 169 -5.72 10.46 17.59
C LEU A 169 -4.66 10.21 18.67
N ASN A 170 -4.26 11.24 19.42
CA ASN A 170 -3.26 11.11 20.47
C ASN A 170 -3.69 10.13 21.58
N ASP A 171 -4.96 10.17 21.97
CA ASP A 171 -5.47 9.31 23.05
C ASP A 171 -5.59 7.86 22.58
N LEU A 172 -6.09 7.63 21.36
CA LEU A 172 -6.09 6.30 20.76
C LEU A 172 -4.67 5.74 20.57
N GLU A 173 -3.68 6.58 20.24
CA GLU A 173 -2.29 6.15 20.15
C GLU A 173 -1.72 5.67 21.48
N LYS A 174 -2.05 6.35 22.58
CA LYS A 174 -1.66 5.94 23.93
C LYS A 174 -2.39 4.67 24.36
N ALA A 175 -3.67 4.56 23.98
CA ALA A 175 -4.52 3.45 24.38
C ALA A 175 -4.44 2.21 23.46
N LYS A 176 -3.68 2.26 22.35
CA LYS A 176 -3.68 1.21 21.30
C LYS A 176 -3.35 -0.20 21.78
N ASP A 177 -2.63 -0.32 22.90
CA ASP A 177 -2.19 -1.59 23.50
C ASP A 177 -3.06 -1.97 24.73
N THR A 178 -4.09 -1.17 25.03
CA THR A 178 -5.07 -1.45 26.09
C THR A 178 -5.98 -2.61 25.65
N PRO A 179 -6.34 -3.53 26.56
CA PRO A 179 -7.27 -4.61 26.25
C PRO A 179 -8.61 -4.10 25.71
N ILE A 180 -9.08 -4.72 24.62
CA ILE A 180 -10.39 -4.44 24.04
C ILE A 180 -11.39 -5.43 24.62
N ILE A 181 -12.45 -4.91 25.23
CA ILE A 181 -13.53 -5.72 25.79
C ILE A 181 -14.45 -6.12 24.65
N THR A 182 -14.50 -7.40 24.32
CA THR A 182 -15.34 -7.94 23.24
C THR A 182 -16.52 -8.73 23.83
N ARG A 183 -17.74 -8.42 23.40
CA ARG A 183 -18.97 -9.13 23.76
C ARG A 183 -19.80 -9.40 22.50
N GLU A 184 -19.92 -10.67 22.14
CA GLU A 184 -20.63 -11.13 20.94
C GLU A 184 -20.20 -10.37 19.67
N ASN A 185 -21.04 -9.46 19.19
CA ASN A 185 -20.85 -8.66 17.99
C ASN A 185 -20.47 -7.21 18.30
N THR A 186 -20.03 -6.91 19.53
CA THR A 186 -19.62 -5.58 19.97
C THR A 186 -18.24 -5.64 20.60
N ALA A 187 -17.47 -4.57 20.41
CA ALA A 187 -16.16 -4.42 21.01
C ALA A 187 -15.96 -2.98 21.45
N VAL A 188 -15.33 -2.79 22.60
CA VAL A 188 -15.13 -1.48 23.22
C VAL A 188 -13.69 -1.36 23.69
N LEU A 189 -13.02 -0.31 23.22
CA LEU A 189 -11.71 0.12 23.72
C LEU A 189 -11.92 1.35 24.61
N GLN A 190 -11.59 1.24 25.90
CA GLN A 190 -11.52 2.41 26.76
C GLN A 190 -10.21 3.16 26.47
N TYR A 191 -10.30 4.42 26.04
CA TYR A 191 -9.10 5.20 25.67
C TYR A 191 -8.85 6.42 26.57
N SER A 192 -9.81 6.78 27.42
CA SER A 192 -9.67 7.72 28.53
C SER A 192 -10.61 7.34 29.67
N ASP A 193 -10.61 8.04 30.80
CA ASP A 193 -11.49 7.70 31.94
C ASP A 193 -12.99 7.82 31.61
N SER A 194 -13.35 8.66 30.64
CA SER A 194 -14.75 8.94 30.29
C SER A 194 -15.12 8.62 28.84
N LYS A 195 -14.16 8.23 28.00
CA LYS A 195 -14.40 7.98 26.58
C LYS A 195 -14.00 6.58 26.12
N SER A 196 -14.79 6.07 25.18
CA SER A 196 -14.66 4.72 24.65
C SER A 196 -14.79 4.71 23.14
N PHE A 197 -14.01 3.87 22.48
CA PHE A 197 -14.08 3.65 21.05
C PHE A 197 -14.90 2.37 20.79
N LYS A 198 -16.08 2.53 20.18
CA LYS A 198 -17.08 1.47 20.02
C LYS A 198 -17.06 0.88 18.62
N MET A 199 -17.07 -0.44 18.54
CA MET A 199 -17.09 -1.19 17.31
C MET A 199 -18.20 -2.25 17.32
N LYS A 200 -18.70 -2.56 16.13
CA LYS A 200 -19.68 -3.63 15.88
C LYS A 200 -19.17 -4.55 14.78
N ARG A 201 -19.40 -5.85 14.95
CA ARG A 201 -19.13 -6.85 13.92
C ARG A 201 -20.24 -6.85 12.88
N VAL A 202 -19.87 -6.67 11.61
CA VAL A 202 -20.74 -6.75 10.45
C VAL A 202 -20.12 -7.72 9.45
N GLY A 203 -20.66 -8.95 9.40
CA GLY A 203 -20.07 -10.05 8.65
C GLY A 203 -18.68 -10.43 9.18
N SER A 204 -17.66 -10.37 8.31
CA SER A 204 -16.27 -10.66 8.64
C SER A 204 -15.47 -9.44 9.11
N LYS A 205 -16.10 -8.26 9.22
CA LYS A 205 -15.44 -7.00 9.56
C LYS A 205 -15.94 -6.44 10.88
N TRP A 206 -15.05 -5.74 11.58
CA TRP A 206 -15.38 -4.84 12.67
C TRP A 206 -15.44 -3.41 12.13
N LEU A 207 -16.53 -2.72 12.44
CA LEU A 207 -16.78 -1.36 11.98
C LEU A 207 -17.04 -0.46 13.18
N ILE A 208 -16.68 0.81 13.05
CA ILE A 208 -16.80 1.84 14.06
C ILE A 208 -18.24 2.35 14.05
N VAL A 209 -18.89 2.34 15.22
CA VAL A 209 -20.30 2.74 15.35
C VAL A 209 -20.41 4.25 15.47
N ASP A 210 -19.60 4.84 16.33
CA ASP A 210 -19.48 6.29 16.52
C ASP A 210 -18.16 6.57 17.24
N PRO A 211 -17.21 7.29 16.63
CA PRO A 211 -16.02 7.75 17.33
C PRO A 211 -16.35 9.04 18.13
N ASP A 212 -16.76 8.87 19.39
CA ASP A 212 -16.92 9.94 20.41
C ASP A 212 -15.62 10.75 20.68
#